data_AF-A0A136PKL1-F1
#
_entry.id   AF-A0A136PKL1-F1
#
_cell.length_a   1.000
_cell.length_b   1.000
_cell.length_c   1.000
_cell.angle_alpha   90.00
_cell.angle_beta   90.00
_cell.angle_gamma   90.00
#
_symmetry.space_group_name_H-M   'P 1'
#
loop_
_entity.id
_entity.type
_entity.pdbx_description
1 polymer ?
#
loop_
_entity_poly.entity_id
_entity_poly.type
_entity_poly.pdbx_seq_one_letter_code
_entity_poly.pdbx_strand_id
1 'polypeptide(L)'
;MAPASGREIPRPVVPAEGEVPYLSVDLETEAGPIHVRLVGVAAGRGAPAYAWLGEGEPAPPATLPLLLGRKGPWRLHVDLGRAPDVLTLVGAGEECRRTAALFARQLRAAGVGVAVVGDALGAERVEGHRSLSTLPEPPKPGQQLPEPSIVITAGLPDGTAAGARGLAAATGGRCVPVVIGPVPGGRWSVQLGAGAGPGAGVGD
;
A
#
# COMPACT_ATOMS: atom_id res chain seq x y z
N MET A 1 -13.68 28.99 -34.61
CA MET A 1 -13.41 27.65 -34.07
C MET A 1 -12.84 27.85 -32.67
N ALA A 2 -13.68 27.77 -31.63
CA ALA A 2 -13.22 27.93 -30.25
C ALA A 2 -12.42 26.67 -29.85
N PRO A 3 -11.29 26.78 -29.14
CA PRO A 3 -10.62 25.61 -28.60
C PRO A 3 -11.59 24.91 -27.64
N ALA A 4 -11.71 23.60 -27.77
CA ALA A 4 -12.42 22.78 -26.80
C ALA A 4 -11.80 23.06 -25.43
N SER A 5 -12.55 23.69 -24.53
CA SER A 5 -12.14 23.91 -23.15
C SER A 5 -11.83 22.54 -22.55
N GLY A 6 -10.53 22.20 -22.48
CA GLY A 6 -10.06 20.99 -21.82
C GLY A 6 -10.61 21.01 -20.42
N ARG A 7 -11.52 20.09 -20.12
CA ARG A 7 -12.18 20.02 -18.83
C ARG A 7 -11.11 19.66 -17.81
N GLU A 8 -10.69 20.62 -17.01
CA GLU A 8 -9.71 20.40 -15.94
C GLU A 8 -10.28 19.32 -15.00
N ILE A 9 -9.57 18.21 -14.86
CA ILE A 9 -10.00 17.11 -14.00
C ILE A 9 -9.64 17.50 -12.56
N PRO A 10 -10.61 17.75 -11.67
CA PRO A 10 -10.32 18.22 -10.32
C PRO A 10 -9.53 17.18 -9.52
N ARG A 11 -8.68 17.67 -8.61
CA ARG A 11 -7.94 16.82 -7.67
C ARG A 11 -8.92 16.05 -6.78
N PRO A 12 -8.76 14.72 -6.63
CA PRO A 12 -9.58 13.98 -5.69
C PRO A 12 -9.31 14.43 -4.24
N VAL A 13 -10.35 14.39 -3.42
CA VAL A 13 -10.29 14.83 -2.03
C VAL A 13 -9.68 13.73 -1.17
N VAL A 14 -8.93 14.14 -0.15
CA VAL A 14 -8.48 13.28 0.95
C VAL A 14 -9.25 13.68 2.22
N PRO A 15 -9.54 12.74 3.15
CA PRO A 15 -10.16 13.10 4.42
C PRO A 15 -9.41 14.23 5.13
N ALA A 16 -10.17 15.18 5.67
CA ALA A 16 -9.60 16.33 6.36
C ALA A 16 -9.02 15.93 7.73
N GLU A 17 -8.16 16.79 8.28
CA GLU A 17 -7.65 16.60 9.65
C GLU A 17 -8.82 16.58 10.64
N GLY A 18 -8.90 15.52 11.46
CA GLY A 18 -9.99 15.29 12.42
C GLY A 18 -11.16 14.43 11.91
N GLU A 19 -11.21 14.12 10.61
CA GLU A 19 -12.16 13.15 10.07
C GLU A 19 -11.70 11.71 10.32
N VAL A 20 -12.65 10.76 10.30
CA VAL A 20 -12.32 9.33 10.28
C VAL A 20 -11.56 9.07 8.98
N PRO A 21 -10.28 8.70 9.02
CA PRO A 21 -9.47 8.63 7.82
C PRO A 21 -9.86 7.38 7.04
N TYR A 22 -10.77 7.55 6.08
CA TYR A 22 -11.30 6.53 5.22
C TYR A 22 -11.15 6.95 3.76
N LEU A 23 -10.43 6.16 2.97
CA LEU A 23 -10.29 6.35 1.53
C LEU A 23 -10.66 5.06 0.81
N SER A 24 -11.50 5.16 -0.21
CA SER A 24 -11.86 4.06 -1.10
C SER A 24 -11.88 4.57 -2.54
N VAL A 25 -11.02 4.02 -3.40
CA VAL A 25 -10.80 4.57 -4.74
C VAL A 25 -10.25 3.54 -5.72
N ASP A 26 -10.73 3.58 -6.96
CA ASP A 26 -10.17 2.83 -8.09
C ASP A 26 -8.98 3.58 -8.70
N LEU A 27 -7.91 2.85 -8.99
CA LEU A 27 -6.66 3.36 -9.53
C LEU A 27 -6.18 2.52 -10.71
N GLU A 28 -5.54 3.18 -11.65
CA GLU A 28 -4.75 2.55 -12.71
C GLU A 28 -3.31 2.35 -12.25
N THR A 29 -2.73 1.19 -12.54
CA THR A 29 -1.32 0.87 -12.27
C THR A 29 -0.68 0.20 -13.47
N GLU A 30 0.64 0.03 -13.44
CA GLU A 30 1.37 -0.77 -14.45
C GLU A 30 0.99 -2.26 -14.41
N ALA A 31 0.49 -2.76 -13.27
CA ALA A 31 0.06 -4.14 -13.09
C ALA A 31 -1.42 -4.37 -13.43
N GLY A 32 -2.16 -3.32 -13.81
CA GLY A 32 -3.60 -3.34 -14.07
C GLY A 32 -4.42 -2.48 -13.10
N PRO A 33 -5.75 -2.46 -13.27
CA PRO A 33 -6.65 -1.70 -12.40
C PRO A 33 -6.72 -2.33 -11.01
N ILE A 34 -6.78 -1.47 -9.99
CA ILE A 34 -6.89 -1.86 -8.59
C ILE A 34 -7.95 -1.04 -7.87
N HIS A 35 -8.56 -1.62 -6.84
CA HIS A 35 -9.38 -0.90 -5.88
C HIS A 35 -8.64 -0.79 -4.55
N VAL A 36 -8.42 0.43 -4.07
CA VAL A 36 -7.74 0.71 -2.81
C VAL A 36 -8.76 1.06 -1.75
N ARG A 37 -8.62 0.45 -0.56
CA ARG A 37 -9.37 0.81 0.65
C ARG A 37 -8.40 1.01 1.81
N LEU A 38 -8.34 2.23 2.35
CA LEU A 38 -7.51 2.62 3.49
C LEU A 38 -8.41 3.08 4.63
N VAL A 39 -8.40 2.36 5.75
CA VAL A 39 -9.23 2.67 6.92
C VAL A 39 -8.36 2.91 8.14
N GLY A 40 -8.49 4.07 8.76
CA GLY A 40 -7.64 4.45 9.89
C GLY A 40 -6.23 4.82 9.45
N VAL A 41 -5.55 5.59 10.30
CA VAL A 41 -4.11 5.88 10.21
C VAL A 41 -3.52 5.75 11.61
N ALA A 42 -2.28 5.29 11.74
CA ALA A 42 -1.57 5.38 13.01
C ALA A 42 -1.41 6.87 13.40
N ALA A 43 -1.41 7.23 14.69
CA ALA A 43 -1.25 8.63 15.11
C ALA A 43 0.22 9.11 15.02
N GLY A 44 0.47 10.43 15.12
CA GLY A 44 1.75 10.96 15.61
C GLY A 44 2.95 11.11 14.66
N ARG A 45 2.76 11.26 13.33
CA ARG A 45 3.92 11.44 12.40
C ARG A 45 4.00 12.76 11.62
N GLY A 46 3.15 13.75 11.89
CA GLY A 46 3.25 15.13 11.34
C GLY A 46 3.05 15.28 9.81
N ALA A 47 3.40 14.26 9.02
CA ALA A 47 3.19 14.18 7.58
C ALA A 47 1.85 13.50 7.24
N PRO A 48 1.23 13.86 6.10
CA PRO A 48 -0.03 13.26 5.66
C PRO A 48 0.16 11.77 5.33
N ALA A 49 -0.83 10.94 5.66
CA ALA A 49 -0.80 9.50 5.38
C ALA A 49 -1.02 9.16 3.90
N TYR A 50 -1.72 10.05 3.19
CA TYR A 50 -2.03 9.93 1.77
C TYR A 50 -2.06 11.33 1.14
N ALA A 51 -1.65 11.43 -0.11
CA ALA A 51 -1.68 12.66 -0.89
C ALA A 51 -1.95 12.36 -2.37
N TRP A 52 -2.82 13.16 -2.99
CA TRP A 52 -2.98 13.20 -4.45
C TRP A 52 -2.04 14.25 -5.03
N LEU A 53 -1.13 13.81 -5.89
CA LEU A 53 -0.12 14.67 -6.50
C LEU A 53 -0.26 14.68 -8.01
N GLY A 54 -0.24 15.86 -8.62
CA GLY A 54 -0.11 16.00 -10.07
C GLY A 54 1.29 15.62 -10.56
N GLU A 55 1.49 15.74 -11.85
CA GLU A 55 2.82 15.57 -12.46
C GLU A 55 3.78 16.66 -11.96
N GLY A 56 5.02 16.29 -11.64
CA GLY A 56 6.04 17.22 -11.14
C GLY A 56 5.87 17.71 -9.69
N GLU A 57 4.71 17.49 -9.05
CA GLU A 57 4.52 17.82 -7.64
C GLU A 57 5.41 16.93 -6.75
N PRO A 58 6.18 17.52 -5.80
CA PRO A 58 7.05 16.77 -4.92
C PRO A 58 6.24 15.96 -3.90
N ALA A 59 6.67 14.73 -3.64
CA ALA A 59 6.07 13.92 -2.60
C ALA A 59 6.40 14.47 -1.20
N PRO A 60 5.43 14.52 -0.27
CA PRO A 60 5.71 14.81 1.14
C PRO A 60 6.70 13.82 1.74
N PRO A 61 7.46 14.21 2.78
CA PRO A 61 8.30 13.28 3.52
C PRO A 61 7.49 12.09 4.05
N ALA A 62 8.00 10.88 3.86
CA ALA A 62 7.33 9.64 4.27
C ALA A 62 8.36 8.62 4.79
N THR A 63 7.93 7.78 5.74
CA THR A 63 8.78 6.72 6.31
C THR A 63 8.94 5.55 5.33
N LEU A 64 7.82 5.16 4.71
CA LEU A 64 7.73 4.08 3.74
C LEU A 64 6.93 4.61 2.53
N PRO A 65 7.54 5.45 1.67
CA PRO A 65 6.85 6.08 0.55
C PRO A 65 6.40 5.04 -0.49
N LEU A 66 5.12 5.06 -0.86
CA LEU A 66 4.59 4.19 -1.90
C LEU A 66 3.63 4.93 -2.83
N LEU A 67 3.75 4.69 -4.13
CA LEU A 67 2.78 5.10 -5.14
C LEU A 67 1.82 3.93 -5.41
N LEU A 68 0.56 4.09 -5.01
CA LEU A 68 -0.44 3.03 -5.19
C LEU A 68 -0.97 2.99 -6.63
N GLY A 69 -1.05 4.14 -7.31
CA GLY A 69 -1.56 4.22 -8.68
C GLY A 69 -2.01 5.62 -9.04
N ARG A 70 -2.75 5.75 -10.14
CA ARG A 70 -3.24 7.03 -10.65
C ARG A 70 -4.74 7.03 -10.93
N LYS A 71 -5.35 8.19 -10.85
CA LYS A 71 -6.72 8.49 -11.29
C LYS A 71 -6.69 9.73 -12.18
N GLY A 72 -6.71 9.52 -13.50
CA GLY A 72 -6.43 10.59 -14.46
C GLY A 72 -5.00 11.15 -14.26
N PRO A 73 -4.82 12.48 -14.17
CA PRO A 73 -3.50 13.10 -13.98
C PRO A 73 -2.98 12.99 -12.53
N TRP A 74 -3.80 12.50 -11.59
CA TRP A 74 -3.50 12.50 -10.16
C TRP A 74 -2.92 11.16 -9.72
N ARG A 75 -1.80 11.19 -9.00
CA ARG A 75 -1.11 10.03 -8.43
C ARG A 75 -1.40 9.94 -6.94
N LEU A 76 -1.83 8.77 -6.46
CA LEU A 76 -2.05 8.54 -5.04
C LEU A 76 -0.77 8.04 -4.37
N HIS A 77 -0.11 8.95 -3.64
CA HIS A 77 1.02 8.63 -2.78
C HIS A 77 0.54 8.33 -1.37
N VAL A 78 1.15 7.34 -0.72
CA VAL A 78 0.90 6.98 0.68
C VAL A 78 2.21 6.81 1.44
N ASP A 79 2.18 7.03 2.74
CA ASP A 79 3.21 6.54 3.65
C ASP A 79 2.71 5.24 4.29
N LEU A 80 3.26 4.09 3.87
CA LEU A 80 2.91 2.80 4.48
C LEU A 80 3.25 2.77 5.98
N GLY A 81 4.18 3.59 6.47
CA GLY A 81 4.48 3.70 7.90
C GLY A 81 3.32 4.31 8.71
N ARG A 82 2.28 4.80 8.04
CA ARG A 82 1.02 5.25 8.64
C ARG A 82 -0.05 4.16 8.63
N ALA A 83 0.24 3.00 8.02
CA ALA A 83 -0.62 1.83 8.05
C ALA A 83 -0.87 1.42 9.51
N PRO A 84 -2.13 1.26 9.92
CA PRO A 84 -2.43 0.92 11.30
C PRO A 84 -2.04 -0.51 11.72
N ASP A 85 -1.88 -1.42 10.75
CA ASP A 85 -1.51 -2.82 10.98
C ASP A 85 -0.71 -3.41 9.80
N VAL A 86 -1.39 -3.82 8.74
CA VAL A 86 -0.82 -4.49 7.57
C VAL A 86 -1.41 -3.87 6.30
N LEU A 87 -0.69 -4.00 5.19
CA LEU A 87 -1.28 -3.84 3.86
C LEU A 87 -1.60 -5.22 3.30
N THR A 88 -2.84 -5.43 2.87
CA THR A 88 -3.25 -6.68 2.21
C THR A 88 -3.39 -6.51 0.70
N LEU A 89 -2.96 -7.50 -0.06
CA LEU A 89 -3.18 -7.62 -1.50
C LEU A 89 -4.15 -8.78 -1.75
N VAL A 90 -5.31 -8.48 -2.32
CA VAL A 90 -6.40 -9.45 -2.50
C VAL A 90 -6.76 -9.55 -3.97
N GLY A 91 -6.75 -10.76 -4.53
CA GLY A 91 -6.97 -11.00 -5.95
C GLY A 91 -6.34 -12.32 -6.38
N ALA A 92 -6.13 -12.50 -7.69
CA ALA A 92 -5.43 -13.67 -8.19
C ALA A 92 -3.97 -13.68 -7.69
N GLY A 93 -3.47 -14.85 -7.28
CA GLY A 93 -2.15 -14.96 -6.64
C GLY A 93 -1.00 -14.41 -7.49
N GLU A 94 -1.04 -14.59 -8.80
CA GLU A 94 -0.05 -14.04 -9.73
C GLU A 94 -0.10 -12.51 -9.79
N GLU A 95 -1.29 -11.91 -9.83
CA GLU A 95 -1.48 -10.47 -9.80
C GLU A 95 -1.00 -9.86 -8.48
N CYS A 96 -1.29 -10.53 -7.36
CA CYS A 96 -0.81 -10.12 -6.04
C CYS A 96 0.72 -10.15 -5.99
N ARG A 97 1.36 -11.18 -6.53
CA ARG A 97 2.82 -11.28 -6.58
C ARG A 97 3.44 -10.18 -7.44
N ARG A 98 2.91 -9.95 -8.66
CA ARG A 98 3.36 -8.87 -9.55
C ARG A 98 3.25 -7.50 -8.87
N THR A 99 2.12 -7.24 -8.21
CA THR A 99 1.88 -5.98 -7.50
C THR A 99 2.77 -5.84 -6.28
N ALA A 100 2.96 -6.90 -5.48
CA ALA A 100 3.88 -6.89 -4.35
C ALA A 100 5.32 -6.60 -4.80
N ALA A 101 5.76 -7.21 -5.91
CA ALA A 101 7.07 -6.98 -6.48
C ALA A 101 7.23 -5.55 -7.02
N LEU A 102 6.18 -4.98 -7.64
CA LEU A 102 6.15 -3.58 -8.04
C LEU A 102 6.37 -2.65 -6.84
N PHE A 103 5.59 -2.84 -5.76
CA PHE A 103 5.72 -2.04 -4.54
C PHE A 103 7.08 -2.21 -3.88
N ALA A 104 7.59 -3.43 -3.83
CA ALA A 104 8.92 -3.72 -3.31
C ALA A 104 10.02 -2.98 -4.08
N ARG A 105 9.97 -2.98 -5.42
CA ARG A 105 10.93 -2.25 -6.26
C ARG A 105 10.87 -0.74 -6.03
N GLN A 106 9.66 -0.17 -5.92
CA GLN A 106 9.49 1.25 -5.58
C GLN A 106 10.14 1.60 -4.24
N LEU A 107 9.89 0.81 -3.20
CA LEU A 107 10.44 1.03 -1.87
C LEU A 107 11.97 0.87 -1.84
N ARG A 108 12.51 -0.13 -2.55
CA ARG A 108 13.97 -0.30 -2.72
C ARG A 108 14.61 0.91 -3.39
N ALA A 109 13.99 1.43 -4.45
CA ALA A 109 14.48 2.63 -5.14
C ALA A 109 14.47 3.87 -4.21
N ALA A 110 13.57 3.91 -3.22
CA ALA A 110 13.53 4.91 -2.16
C ALA A 110 14.48 4.63 -0.97
N GLY A 111 15.34 3.60 -1.06
CA GLY A 111 16.28 3.23 0.02
C GLY A 111 15.66 2.45 1.18
N VAL A 112 14.41 2.01 1.05
CA VAL A 112 13.70 1.22 2.09
C VAL A 112 14.11 -0.26 1.99
N GLY A 113 14.26 -0.91 3.14
CA GLY A 113 14.54 -2.34 3.21
C GLY A 113 13.34 -3.18 2.74
N VAL A 114 13.60 -4.27 2.02
CA VAL A 114 12.57 -5.27 1.69
C VAL A 114 13.01 -6.62 2.21
N ALA A 115 12.10 -7.32 2.87
CA ALA A 115 12.26 -8.72 3.22
C ALA A 115 11.10 -9.55 2.66
N VAL A 116 11.38 -10.80 2.32
CA VAL A 116 10.41 -11.75 1.78
C VAL A 116 10.43 -13.01 2.64
N VAL A 117 9.26 -13.43 3.12
CA VAL A 117 9.09 -14.66 3.90
C VAL A 117 8.80 -15.81 2.95
N GLY A 118 9.63 -16.86 3.01
CA GLY A 118 9.51 -18.03 2.14
C GLY A 118 9.52 -17.64 0.66
N ASP A 119 8.61 -18.23 -0.12
CA ASP A 119 8.45 -17.98 -1.56
C ASP A 119 7.26 -17.04 -1.87
N ALA A 120 7.04 -16.02 -1.04
CA ALA A 120 5.83 -15.18 -1.17
C ALA A 120 5.73 -14.46 -2.53
N LEU A 121 6.86 -14.18 -3.19
CA LEU A 121 6.90 -13.54 -4.51
C LEU A 121 6.89 -14.53 -5.68
N GLY A 122 7.02 -15.84 -5.44
CA GLY A 122 7.12 -16.85 -6.50
C GLY A 122 8.20 -16.50 -7.52
N ALA A 123 7.84 -16.49 -8.81
CA ALA A 123 8.77 -16.18 -9.89
C ALA A 123 9.18 -14.69 -10.00
N GLU A 124 8.51 -13.79 -9.28
CA GLU A 124 8.80 -12.36 -9.35
C GLU A 124 10.14 -12.02 -8.69
N ARG A 125 10.95 -11.20 -9.37
CA ARG A 125 12.28 -10.82 -8.90
C ARG A 125 12.30 -9.41 -8.30
N VAL A 126 12.93 -9.31 -7.13
CA VAL A 126 13.22 -8.05 -6.42
C VAL A 126 14.68 -8.08 -5.96
N GLU A 127 15.53 -7.28 -6.59
CA GLU A 127 16.96 -7.25 -6.29
C GLU A 127 17.26 -6.68 -4.90
N GLY A 128 18.18 -7.34 -4.19
CA GLY A 128 18.65 -6.93 -2.87
C GLY A 128 17.61 -7.03 -1.75
N HIS A 129 16.56 -7.84 -1.92
CA HIS A 129 15.69 -8.20 -0.80
C HIS A 129 16.41 -9.16 0.16
N ARG A 130 16.01 -9.17 1.42
CA ARG A 130 16.42 -10.17 2.40
C ARG A 130 15.44 -11.34 2.42
N SER A 131 15.92 -12.56 2.38
CA SER A 131 15.07 -13.75 2.56
C SER A 131 14.91 -14.07 4.04
N LEU A 132 13.69 -14.32 4.47
CA LEU A 132 13.33 -14.71 5.84
C LEU A 132 12.57 -16.03 5.84
N SER A 133 12.72 -16.82 6.90
CA SER A 133 11.91 -18.01 7.11
C SER A 133 10.55 -17.69 7.73
N THR A 134 10.47 -16.65 8.57
CA THR A 134 9.26 -16.23 9.28
C THR A 134 9.17 -14.71 9.37
N LEU A 135 8.00 -14.19 9.75
CA LEU A 135 7.85 -12.78 10.09
C LEU A 135 8.77 -12.40 11.27
N PRO A 136 9.37 -11.20 11.26
CA PRO A 136 10.13 -10.70 12.41
C PRO A 136 9.25 -10.58 13.66
N GLU A 137 9.83 -10.88 14.81
CA GLU A 137 9.20 -10.59 16.09
C GLU A 137 9.19 -9.08 16.35
N PRO A 138 8.11 -8.54 16.97
CA PRO A 138 8.10 -7.17 17.46
C PRO A 138 9.27 -6.88 18.41
N PRO A 139 9.91 -5.70 18.34
CA PRO A 139 10.96 -5.33 19.27
C PRO A 139 10.42 -5.29 20.71
N LYS A 140 11.23 -5.73 21.67
CA LYS A 140 10.91 -5.62 23.10
C LYS A 140 11.08 -4.18 23.57
N PRO A 141 10.37 -3.73 24.63
CA PRO A 141 10.56 -2.40 25.21
C PRO A 141 12.05 -2.13 25.50
N GLY A 142 12.54 -0.96 25.06
CA GLY A 142 13.93 -0.55 25.24
C GLY A 142 14.90 -1.05 24.17
N GLN A 143 14.48 -1.90 23.23
CA GLN A 143 15.30 -2.27 22.07
C GLN A 143 15.29 -1.17 21.01
N GLN A 144 16.41 -1.04 20.29
CA GLN A 144 16.52 -0.15 19.14
C GLN A 144 15.50 -0.56 18.07
N LEU A 145 14.79 0.42 17.52
CA LEU A 145 13.85 0.20 16.43
C LEU A 145 14.60 -0.18 15.15
N PRO A 146 14.03 -1.06 14.30
CA PRO A 146 14.65 -1.45 13.05
C PRO A 146 14.70 -0.29 12.05
N GLU A 147 15.58 -0.40 11.06
CA GLU A 147 15.54 0.47 9.89
C GLU A 147 14.23 0.31 9.10
N PRO A 148 13.79 1.35 8.35
CA PRO A 148 12.54 1.31 7.61
C PRO A 148 12.54 0.15 6.61
N SER A 149 11.51 -0.69 6.69
CA SER A 149 11.36 -1.83 5.81
C SER A 149 9.92 -2.31 5.67
N ILE A 150 9.68 -3.09 4.62
CA ILE A 150 8.48 -3.93 4.51
C ILE A 150 8.85 -5.41 4.56
N VAL A 151 7.91 -6.23 5.00
CA VAL A 151 8.03 -7.70 4.99
C VAL A 151 6.88 -8.30 4.20
N ILE A 152 7.20 -8.97 3.10
CA ILE A 152 6.22 -9.59 2.20
C ILE A 152 6.01 -11.05 2.60
N THR A 153 4.77 -11.48 2.77
CA THR A 153 4.40 -12.85 3.13
C THR A 153 3.18 -13.34 2.35
N ALA A 154 3.16 -14.63 2.01
CA ALA A 154 1.99 -15.29 1.43
C ALA A 154 1.07 -15.75 2.57
N GLY A 155 -0.06 -15.05 2.72
CA GLY A 155 -1.00 -15.26 3.82
C GLY A 155 -0.37 -15.03 5.20
N LEU A 156 -1.16 -15.38 6.22
CA LEU A 156 -0.73 -15.43 7.61
C LEU A 156 -1.09 -16.83 8.13
N PRO A 157 -0.11 -17.67 8.50
CA PRO A 157 -0.39 -18.94 9.16
C PRO A 157 -1.23 -18.74 10.43
N ASP A 158 -1.99 -19.76 10.81
CA ASP A 158 -2.81 -19.73 12.02
C ASP A 158 -1.98 -19.34 13.26
N GLY A 159 -2.53 -18.44 14.08
CA GLY A 159 -1.84 -17.90 15.26
C GLY A 159 -0.83 -16.78 15.00
N THR A 160 -0.46 -16.48 13.75
CA THR A 160 0.54 -15.42 13.44
C THR A 160 -0.08 -14.04 13.21
N ALA A 161 -1.41 -13.95 13.07
CA ALA A 161 -2.10 -12.72 12.70
C ALA A 161 -1.93 -11.58 13.70
N ALA A 162 -1.91 -11.89 15.01
CA ALA A 162 -1.69 -10.88 16.05
C ALA A 162 -0.28 -10.30 15.98
N GLY A 163 0.74 -11.16 15.79
CA GLY A 163 2.14 -10.73 15.65
C GLY A 163 2.35 -9.87 14.41
N ALA A 164 1.79 -10.27 13.27
CA ALA A 164 1.85 -9.48 12.03
C ALA A 164 1.21 -8.09 12.22
N ARG A 165 -0.01 -8.01 12.76
CA ARG A 165 -0.70 -6.73 12.99
C ARG A 165 0.01 -5.85 14.01
N GLY A 166 0.63 -6.47 15.03
CA GLY A 166 1.38 -5.76 16.06
C GLY A 166 2.70 -5.19 15.56
N LEU A 167 3.28 -5.70 14.46
CA LEU A 167 4.62 -5.32 14.00
C LEU A 167 4.70 -3.84 13.59
N ALA A 168 3.71 -3.34 12.84
CA ALA A 168 3.68 -1.93 12.47
C ALA A 168 3.58 -1.03 13.71
N ALA A 169 2.67 -1.33 14.63
CA ALA A 169 2.52 -0.56 15.87
C ALA A 169 3.78 -0.61 16.75
N ALA A 170 4.35 -1.79 16.96
CA ALA A 170 5.53 -1.99 17.82
C ALA A 170 6.80 -1.35 17.26
N THR A 171 6.89 -1.21 15.94
CA THR A 171 8.00 -0.50 15.27
C THR A 171 7.67 0.96 14.98
N GLY A 172 6.53 1.44 15.48
CA GLY A 172 5.97 2.75 15.20
C GLY A 172 5.59 3.00 13.74
N GLY A 173 5.67 2.02 12.85
CA GLY A 173 5.50 2.14 11.40
C GLY A 173 6.80 2.03 10.62
N ARG A 174 7.92 1.63 11.25
CA ARG A 174 9.19 1.38 10.54
C ARG A 174 9.24 0.01 9.89
N CYS A 175 8.44 -0.96 10.34
CA CYS A 175 8.36 -2.28 9.74
C CYS A 175 6.88 -2.64 9.50
N VAL A 176 6.47 -2.69 8.24
CA VAL A 176 5.07 -2.92 7.87
C VAL A 176 4.92 -4.21 7.07
N PRO A 177 4.10 -5.18 7.52
CA PRO A 177 3.80 -6.36 6.72
C PRO A 177 2.95 -6.04 5.50
N VAL A 178 3.33 -6.64 4.37
CA VAL A 178 2.54 -6.71 3.14
C VAL A 178 2.13 -8.16 2.95
N VAL A 179 0.84 -8.45 3.07
CA VAL A 179 0.29 -9.80 3.04
C VAL A 179 -0.38 -10.06 1.72
N ILE A 180 0.07 -11.09 1.00
CA ILE A 180 -0.59 -11.60 -0.20
C ILE A 180 -1.70 -12.55 0.23
N GLY A 181 -2.94 -12.17 0.00
CA GLY A 181 -4.13 -12.89 0.43
C GLY A 181 -4.96 -12.12 1.47
N PRO A 182 -6.19 -12.59 1.76
CA PRO A 182 -7.10 -11.92 2.68
C PRO A 182 -6.59 -11.98 4.12
N VAL A 183 -6.73 -10.87 4.85
CA VAL A 183 -6.54 -10.81 6.32
C VAL A 183 -7.82 -10.26 6.94
N PRO A 184 -8.61 -11.07 7.68
CA PRO A 184 -9.90 -10.64 8.23
C PRO A 184 -9.78 -9.40 9.12
N GLY A 185 -10.43 -8.28 8.77
CA GLY A 185 -10.32 -7.03 9.53
C GLY A 185 -9.00 -6.28 9.32
N GLY A 186 -8.24 -6.60 8.26
CA GLY A 186 -7.18 -5.75 7.76
C GLY A 186 -7.74 -4.38 7.36
N ARG A 187 -7.03 -3.32 7.77
CA ARG A 187 -7.53 -1.96 7.63
C ARG A 187 -7.13 -1.32 6.30
N TRP A 188 -5.97 -1.68 5.78
CA TRP A 188 -5.50 -1.26 4.47
C TRP A 188 -5.48 -2.45 3.51
N SER A 189 -6.09 -2.26 2.33
CA SER A 189 -6.21 -3.31 1.33
C SER A 189 -6.15 -2.77 -0.09
N VAL A 190 -5.54 -3.53 -0.97
CA VAL A 190 -5.54 -3.35 -2.42
C VAL A 190 -6.21 -4.59 -3.03
N GLN A 191 -7.33 -4.40 -3.70
CA GLN A 191 -8.03 -5.43 -4.46
C GLN A 191 -7.59 -5.35 -5.93
N LEU A 192 -7.17 -6.47 -6.49
CA LEU A 192 -6.65 -6.60 -7.85
C LEU A 192 -7.70 -7.24 -8.76
N GLY A 193 -7.72 -6.82 -10.02
CA GLY A 193 -8.68 -7.35 -11.00
C GLY A 193 -10.11 -6.81 -10.81
N ALA A 194 -10.31 -5.84 -9.91
CA ALA A 194 -11.56 -5.10 -9.76
C ALA A 194 -11.64 -4.03 -10.87
N GLY A 195 -11.79 -4.47 -12.12
CA GLY A 195 -11.78 -3.62 -13.30
C GLY A 195 -12.97 -3.86 -14.23
N ALA A 196 -14.19 -3.73 -13.71
CA ALA A 196 -15.41 -3.26 -14.40
C ALA A 196 -16.61 -3.36 -13.43
N GLY A 197 -16.98 -2.27 -12.76
CA GLY A 197 -18.38 -2.11 -12.36
C GLY A 197 -19.24 -2.02 -13.64
N PRO A 198 -20.49 -2.53 -13.66
CA PRO A 198 -21.31 -2.57 -14.86
C PRO A 198 -21.59 -1.13 -15.35
N GLY A 199 -20.87 -0.71 -16.38
CA GLY A 199 -21.21 0.47 -17.15
C GLY A 199 -22.49 0.19 -17.93
N ALA A 200 -23.55 0.89 -17.55
CA ALA A 200 -24.66 1.34 -18.38
C ALA A 200 -24.94 0.54 -19.67
N GLY A 201 -25.93 -0.36 -19.60
CA GLY A 201 -26.74 -0.77 -20.73
C GLY A 201 -28.20 -0.44 -20.43
N VAL A 202 -28.60 0.80 -20.70
CA VAL A 202 -30.01 1.21 -20.87
C VAL A 202 -30.12 1.70 -22.31
N GLY A 203 -31.08 1.14 -23.06
CA GLY A 203 -31.47 1.50 -24.43
C GLY A 203 -30.68 0.68 -25.47
N ASP A 204 -31.29 -0.01 -26.43
CA ASP A 204 -32.65 0.08 -27.00
C ASP A 204 -33.59 -1.10 -26.66
#